data_AF-A0A6M3LBB6-F1
#
_entry.id   AF-A0A6M3LBB6-F1
#
_cell.length_a   1.000
_cell.length_b   1.000
_cell.length_c   1.000
_cell.angle_alpha   90.00
_cell.angle_beta   90.00
_cell.angle_gamma   90.00
#
_symmetry.space_group_name_H-M   'P 1'
#
loop_
_entity.id
_entity.type
_entity.pdbx_description
1 polymer ?
#
loop_
_entity_poly.entity_id
_entity_poly.type
_entity_poly.pdbx_seq_one_letter_code
_entity_poly.pdbx_strand_id
1 'polypeptide(L)'
;MSDQISETCENCDAYDEGAGRCDAHNERRAPYDHCETWRPPQQAASLEWHQDTVGPMTWGEAAAYAESLGEGWRLPTKDDLSAAHAEKIGGFKPRIYWSSSSYAGDSSGACYVSFSGGLVDYDGKSGTYYVRCVRTRPAQEEPGDMTAIALLLPQLGADELAVLRVAAERLLAGQAEYGRLDLATDPRSWPLEAGQEAIDLAIYLAMGLVAQTGATGARHG
;
A
#
# COMPACT_ATOMS: atom_id res chain seq x y z
N MET A 1 22.88 -35.75 -22.75
CA MET A 1 22.05 -36.89 -23.21
C MET A 1 21.48 -37.51 -21.95
N SER A 2 20.43 -36.88 -21.43
CA SER A 2 19.07 -37.41 -21.34
C SER A 2 18.91 -38.39 -20.19
N ASP A 3 18.57 -37.85 -19.03
CA ASP A 3 17.74 -38.56 -18.06
C ASP A 3 16.38 -37.84 -18.01
N GLN A 4 15.34 -38.61 -18.31
CA GLN A 4 13.96 -38.15 -18.31
C GLN A 4 13.35 -38.20 -16.91
N ILE A 5 12.46 -37.23 -16.72
CA ILE A 5 11.63 -36.91 -15.58
C ILE A 5 10.52 -37.96 -15.43
N SER A 6 10.19 -38.37 -14.20
CA SER A 6 8.88 -38.97 -13.90
C SER A 6 8.39 -38.46 -12.54
N GLU A 7 7.49 -37.49 -12.61
CA GLU A 7 6.64 -37.05 -11.50
C GLU A 7 5.59 -38.11 -11.20
N THR A 8 5.42 -38.47 -9.93
CA THR A 8 4.15 -38.95 -9.41
C THR A 8 3.96 -38.35 -8.02
N CYS A 9 3.00 -37.41 -7.90
CA CYS A 9 2.42 -36.99 -6.64
C CYS A 9 1.56 -38.14 -6.08
N GLU A 10 1.94 -38.68 -4.94
CA GLU A 10 1.10 -39.60 -4.16
C GLU A 10 0.87 -39.04 -2.74
N ASN A 11 -0.40 -39.04 -2.36
CA ASN A 11 -0.95 -39.07 -1.00
C ASN A 11 -0.71 -37.88 -0.06
N CYS A 12 -1.75 -37.06 0.09
CA CYS A 12 -2.03 -36.29 1.30
C CYS A 12 -3.38 -36.73 1.87
N ASP A 13 -3.42 -37.92 2.46
CA ASP A 13 -4.53 -38.38 3.31
C ASP A 13 -3.96 -38.76 4.68
N ALA A 14 -4.16 -37.90 5.68
CA ALA A 14 -4.32 -38.27 7.08
C ALA A 14 -4.67 -37.03 7.92
N TYR A 15 -5.97 -36.86 8.17
CA TYR A 15 -6.50 -36.14 9.32
C TYR A 15 -6.25 -37.00 10.57
N ASP A 16 -5.65 -36.47 11.63
CA ASP A 16 -5.71 -37.10 12.95
C ASP A 16 -5.96 -36.04 14.03
N GLU A 17 -6.98 -36.31 14.84
CA GLU A 17 -7.51 -35.48 15.90
C GLU A 17 -6.83 -35.84 17.23
N GLY A 18 -6.26 -34.86 17.94
CA GLY A 18 -6.10 -34.97 19.39
C GLY A 18 -4.81 -34.38 19.97
N ALA A 19 -4.98 -33.74 21.12
CA ALA A 19 -4.00 -33.07 21.99
C ALA A 19 -3.56 -31.68 21.48
N GLY A 20 -3.77 -30.56 22.16
CA GLY A 20 -3.86 -30.36 23.60
C GLY A 20 -2.77 -29.36 24.01
N ARG A 21 -3.15 -28.13 24.34
CA ARG A 21 -2.39 -27.05 25.03
C ARG A 21 -0.91 -26.85 24.67
N CYS A 22 -0.61 -25.71 24.06
CA CYS A 22 0.75 -25.16 24.01
C CYS A 22 1.17 -24.61 25.37
N ASP A 23 1.88 -25.41 26.16
CA ASP A 23 2.64 -24.92 27.31
C ASP A 23 3.93 -24.23 26.82
N ALA A 24 4.02 -22.93 27.09
CA ALA A 24 5.21 -22.13 26.91
C ALA A 24 6.26 -22.58 27.95
N HIS A 25 7.33 -23.24 27.52
CA HIS A 25 8.67 -23.24 28.12
C HIS A 25 9.49 -24.39 27.51
N ASN A 26 10.20 -24.16 26.39
CA ASN A 26 11.55 -24.70 26.21
C ASN A 26 12.23 -24.07 24.97
N GLU A 27 13.05 -23.07 25.21
CA GLU A 27 14.06 -22.64 24.24
C GLU A 27 15.17 -23.69 24.18
N ARG A 28 15.35 -24.36 23.05
CA ARG A 28 16.63 -24.57 22.34
C ARG A 28 16.54 -25.72 21.33
N ARG A 29 17.03 -25.41 20.11
CA ARG A 29 17.27 -26.24 18.91
C ARG A 29 16.08 -26.37 17.95
N ALA A 30 15.89 -25.35 17.12
CA ALA A 30 15.38 -25.54 15.78
C ALA A 30 16.58 -25.80 14.84
N PRO A 31 16.63 -26.93 14.12
CA PRO A 31 17.50 -27.08 12.97
C PRO A 31 16.62 -27.29 11.74
N TYR A 32 16.01 -26.22 11.22
CA TYR A 32 15.58 -26.08 9.81
C TYR A 32 15.31 -24.60 9.55
N ASP A 33 16.40 -23.91 9.21
CA ASP A 33 16.46 -22.50 8.84
C ASP A 33 16.35 -22.36 7.32
N HIS A 34 15.27 -22.87 6.70
CA HIS A 34 15.00 -22.69 5.26
C HIS A 34 13.49 -22.49 5.04
N CYS A 35 12.93 -21.41 5.57
CA CYS A 35 11.62 -20.90 5.13
C CYS A 35 11.83 -19.53 4.48
N GLU A 36 12.55 -19.52 3.35
CA GLU A 36 12.39 -18.43 2.40
C GLU A 36 11.10 -18.71 1.62
N THR A 37 10.13 -17.80 1.77
CA THR A 37 8.91 -17.55 0.96
C THR A 37 7.58 -17.49 1.71
N TRP A 38 7.56 -17.38 3.04
CA TRP A 38 6.43 -16.66 3.66
C TRP A 38 6.66 -15.16 3.50
N ARG A 39 6.25 -14.60 2.35
CA ARG A 39 5.93 -13.18 2.27
C ARG A 39 4.55 -13.00 2.90
N PRO A 40 4.37 -12.09 3.89
CA PRO A 40 3.02 -11.61 4.19
C PRO A 40 2.41 -11.08 2.89
N PRO A 41 1.07 -11.09 2.73
CA PRO A 41 0.44 -10.60 1.50
C PRO A 41 1.00 -9.22 1.18
N GLN A 42 1.78 -9.12 0.10
CA GLN A 42 2.06 -7.82 -0.50
C GLN A 42 0.68 -7.21 -0.71
N GLN A 43 0.41 -6.09 -0.06
CA GLN A 43 -0.91 -5.47 -0.03
C GLN A 43 -1.51 -5.54 -1.43
N ALA A 44 -2.56 -6.35 -1.57
CA ALA A 44 -3.24 -6.50 -2.84
C ALA A 44 -3.61 -5.09 -3.28
N ALA A 45 -3.14 -4.70 -4.46
CA ALA A 45 -3.31 -3.34 -4.95
C ALA A 45 -4.78 -2.92 -4.79
N SER A 46 -5.04 -1.84 -4.05
CA SER A 46 -6.41 -1.44 -3.73
C SER A 46 -7.12 -0.92 -4.98
N LEU A 47 -8.37 -1.35 -5.20
CA LEU A 47 -9.17 -0.86 -6.32
C LEU A 47 -9.84 0.45 -5.94
N GLU A 48 -9.67 1.47 -6.78
CA GLU A 48 -10.45 2.69 -6.74
C GLU A 48 -11.63 2.55 -7.72
N TRP A 49 -12.85 2.75 -7.20
CA TRP A 49 -14.08 2.75 -7.99
C TRP A 49 -14.41 4.17 -8.48
N HIS A 50 -14.80 4.27 -9.74
CA HIS A 50 -15.25 5.54 -10.32
C HIS A 50 -16.48 6.07 -9.55
N GLN A 51 -16.60 7.38 -9.39
CA GLN A 51 -17.68 7.98 -8.60
C GLN A 51 -19.05 7.72 -9.25
N ASP A 52 -19.10 7.82 -10.58
CA ASP A 52 -20.33 7.63 -11.35
C ASP A 52 -20.56 6.17 -11.75
N THR A 53 -21.82 5.75 -11.62
CA THR A 53 -22.38 4.60 -12.34
C THR A 53 -23.10 5.12 -13.59
N VAL A 54 -22.72 4.63 -14.76
CA VAL A 54 -23.29 5.04 -16.07
C VAL A 54 -24.01 3.87 -16.77
N GLY A 55 -24.84 4.18 -17.76
CA GLY A 55 -25.63 3.20 -18.53
C GLY A 55 -27.14 3.25 -18.21
N PRO A 56 -27.92 2.28 -18.74
CA PRO A 56 -27.49 1.05 -19.39
C PRO A 56 -26.92 1.26 -20.80
N MET A 57 -25.90 0.48 -21.18
CA MET A 57 -25.22 0.52 -22.49
C MET A 57 -24.72 -0.86 -22.90
N THR A 58 -24.40 -1.04 -24.18
CA THR A 58 -23.80 -2.28 -24.70
C THR A 58 -22.41 -2.51 -24.15
N TRP A 59 -21.92 -3.76 -24.22
CA TRP A 59 -20.57 -4.07 -23.73
C TRP A 59 -19.48 -3.31 -24.50
N GLY A 60 -19.67 -3.10 -25.80
CA GLY A 60 -18.74 -2.31 -26.61
C GLY A 60 -18.70 -0.84 -26.19
N GLU A 61 -19.87 -0.24 -25.92
CA GLU A 61 -19.97 1.13 -25.38
C GLU A 61 -19.37 1.23 -23.97
N ALA A 62 -19.54 0.20 -23.15
CA ALA A 62 -18.95 0.11 -21.81
C ALA A 62 -17.42 0.11 -21.83
N ALA A 63 -16.82 -0.65 -22.75
CA ALA A 63 -15.37 -0.67 -22.96
C ALA A 63 -14.87 0.71 -23.43
N ALA A 64 -15.54 1.31 -24.42
CA ALA A 64 -15.20 2.63 -24.93
C ALA A 64 -15.34 3.72 -23.85
N TYR A 65 -16.36 3.63 -23.00
CA TYR A 65 -16.53 4.55 -21.87
C TYR A 65 -15.35 4.44 -20.89
N ALA A 66 -14.92 3.23 -20.53
CA ALA A 66 -13.78 3.04 -19.65
C ALA A 66 -12.49 3.64 -20.22
N GLU A 67 -12.24 3.45 -21.52
CA GLU A 67 -11.10 4.04 -22.23
C GLU A 67 -11.16 5.58 -22.23
N SER A 68 -12.35 6.16 -22.36
CA SER A 68 -12.55 7.62 -22.40
C SER A 68 -12.21 8.33 -21.08
N LEU A 69 -12.18 7.61 -19.95
CA LEU A 69 -11.84 8.16 -18.63
C LEU A 69 -10.33 8.41 -18.45
N GLY A 70 -9.49 7.92 -19.37
CA GLY A 70 -8.04 8.13 -19.34
C GLY A 70 -7.28 7.11 -18.49
N GLU A 71 -6.06 7.48 -18.08
CA GLU A 71 -5.05 6.53 -17.62
C GLU A 71 -5.47 5.69 -16.39
N GLY A 72 -5.32 4.37 -16.52
CA GLY A 72 -5.55 3.38 -15.47
C GLY A 72 -6.99 2.93 -15.29
N TRP A 73 -7.97 3.64 -15.86
CA TRP A 73 -9.38 3.26 -15.80
C TRP A 73 -9.66 2.07 -16.72
N ARG A 74 -10.37 1.07 -16.19
CA ARG A 74 -10.83 -0.09 -16.94
C ARG A 74 -12.22 -0.52 -16.51
N LEU A 75 -12.85 -1.34 -17.33
CA LEU A 75 -14.04 -2.09 -16.93
C LEU A 75 -13.62 -3.15 -15.88
N PRO A 76 -14.33 -3.26 -14.73
CA PRO A 76 -13.97 -4.21 -13.67
C PRO A 76 -14.09 -5.65 -14.18
N THR A 77 -13.28 -6.55 -13.63
CA THR A 77 -13.44 -7.98 -13.89
C THR A 77 -14.68 -8.52 -13.16
N LYS A 78 -15.13 -9.73 -13.51
CA LYS A 78 -16.23 -10.39 -12.76
C LYS A 78 -15.86 -10.59 -11.28
N ASP A 79 -14.58 -10.79 -11.00
CA ASP A 79 -14.08 -11.01 -9.63
C ASP A 79 -14.04 -9.69 -8.85
N ASP A 80 -13.63 -8.59 -9.49
CA ASP A 80 -13.69 -7.24 -8.91
C ASP A 80 -15.13 -6.88 -8.47
N LEU A 81 -16.11 -7.13 -9.35
CA LEU A 81 -17.53 -6.88 -9.06
C LEU A 81 -18.10 -7.81 -7.98
N SER A 82 -17.71 -9.08 -7.99
CA SER A 82 -18.16 -10.07 -7.00
C SER A 82 -17.64 -9.74 -5.61
N ALA A 83 -16.36 -9.37 -5.50
CA ALA A 83 -15.77 -8.88 -4.26
C ALA A 83 -16.47 -7.61 -3.77
N ALA A 84 -16.69 -6.63 -4.66
CA ALA A 84 -17.39 -5.40 -4.31
C ALA A 84 -18.82 -5.63 -3.78
N HIS A 85 -19.54 -6.60 -4.35
CA HIS A 85 -20.85 -6.99 -3.84
C HIS A 85 -20.76 -7.68 -2.47
N ALA A 86 -19.84 -8.64 -2.30
CA ALA A 86 -19.65 -9.37 -1.05
C ALA A 86 -19.25 -8.43 0.11
N GLU A 87 -18.38 -7.47 -0.16
CA GLU A 87 -17.92 -6.45 0.78
C GLU A 87 -18.91 -5.28 0.96
N LYS A 88 -20.00 -5.26 0.19
CA LYS A 88 -21.03 -4.21 0.21
C LYS A 88 -20.44 -2.81 -0.05
N ILE A 89 -19.53 -2.69 -1.01
CA ILE A 89 -18.98 -1.41 -1.43
C ILE A 89 -20.12 -0.47 -1.85
N GLY A 90 -20.15 0.74 -1.30
CA GLY A 90 -21.20 1.72 -1.55
C GLY A 90 -21.19 2.29 -2.97
N GLY A 91 -22.31 2.86 -3.42
CA GLY A 91 -22.44 3.55 -4.72
C GLY A 91 -22.91 2.68 -5.89
N PHE A 92 -23.13 1.37 -5.66
CA PHE A 92 -23.80 0.51 -6.62
C PHE A 92 -25.32 0.55 -6.44
N LYS A 93 -26.04 0.53 -7.57
CA LYS A 93 -27.50 0.37 -7.62
C LYS A 93 -27.82 -1.13 -7.64
N PRO A 94 -29.01 -1.58 -7.20
CA PRO A 94 -29.45 -2.97 -7.34
C PRO A 94 -29.81 -3.26 -8.81
N ARG A 95 -28.79 -3.31 -9.66
CA ARG A 95 -28.86 -3.47 -11.12
C ARG A 95 -27.77 -4.43 -11.59
N ILE A 96 -27.79 -4.74 -12.89
CA ILE A 96 -26.80 -5.59 -13.54
C ILE A 96 -25.66 -4.72 -14.06
N TYR A 97 -24.43 -5.17 -13.84
CA TYR A 97 -23.20 -4.47 -14.24
C TYR A 97 -22.35 -5.31 -15.18
N TRP A 98 -21.89 -4.71 -16.27
CA TRP A 98 -20.94 -5.34 -17.18
C TRP A 98 -19.58 -5.53 -16.53
N SER A 99 -18.96 -6.68 -16.80
CA SER A 99 -17.55 -6.93 -16.50
C SER A 99 -16.71 -7.04 -17.78
N SER A 100 -15.40 -6.87 -17.66
CA SER A 100 -14.43 -7.10 -18.74
C SER A 100 -14.20 -8.58 -19.04
N SER A 101 -14.62 -9.49 -18.16
CA SER A 101 -14.44 -10.93 -18.35
C SER A 101 -15.35 -11.42 -19.47
N SER A 102 -14.76 -12.03 -20.52
CA SER A 102 -15.50 -12.72 -21.58
C SER A 102 -16.01 -14.07 -21.11
N TYR A 103 -17.11 -14.55 -21.69
CA TYR A 103 -17.57 -15.92 -21.46
C TYR A 103 -16.55 -16.91 -22.04
N ALA A 104 -16.10 -17.87 -21.23
CA ALA A 104 -15.00 -18.79 -21.58
C ALA A 104 -15.32 -19.70 -22.79
N GLY A 105 -16.61 -19.92 -23.10
CA GLY A 105 -17.04 -20.77 -24.21
C GLY A 105 -17.38 -20.03 -25.52
N ASP A 106 -17.49 -18.70 -25.50
CA ASP A 106 -17.84 -17.90 -26.69
C ASP A 106 -17.48 -16.42 -26.49
N SER A 107 -16.74 -15.85 -27.45
CA SER A 107 -16.37 -14.43 -27.48
C SER A 107 -17.55 -13.47 -27.74
N SER A 108 -18.72 -14.00 -28.14
CA SER A 108 -19.96 -13.24 -28.36
C SER A 108 -20.62 -12.78 -27.05
N GLY A 109 -20.29 -13.44 -25.93
CA GLY A 109 -20.81 -13.15 -24.60
C GLY A 109 -19.81 -12.43 -23.68
N ALA A 110 -20.34 -11.68 -22.72
CA ALA A 110 -19.57 -11.09 -21.63
C ALA A 110 -20.23 -11.39 -20.28
N CYS A 111 -19.42 -11.54 -19.24
CA CYS A 111 -19.92 -11.75 -17.88
C CYS A 111 -20.49 -10.45 -17.31
N TYR A 112 -21.55 -10.58 -16.52
CA TYR A 112 -22.14 -9.51 -15.72
C TYR A 112 -22.34 -9.95 -14.27
N VAL A 113 -22.48 -8.98 -13.37
CA VAL A 113 -22.83 -9.24 -11.97
C VAL A 113 -24.08 -8.45 -11.58
N SER A 114 -25.06 -9.13 -10.99
CA SER A 114 -26.28 -8.51 -10.45
C SER A 114 -26.08 -8.07 -9.01
N PHE A 115 -26.15 -6.76 -8.75
CA PHE A 115 -26.06 -6.20 -7.40
C PHE A 115 -27.38 -6.29 -6.61
N SER A 116 -28.40 -6.95 -7.16
CA SER A 116 -29.63 -7.27 -6.40
C SER A 116 -29.49 -8.55 -5.56
N GLY A 117 -28.51 -9.40 -5.87
CA GLY A 117 -28.34 -10.69 -5.19
C GLY A 117 -26.98 -11.37 -5.38
N GLY A 118 -26.01 -10.71 -6.03
CA GLY A 118 -24.66 -11.23 -6.25
C GLY A 118 -24.52 -12.27 -7.35
N LEU A 119 -25.56 -12.48 -8.17
CA LEU A 119 -25.51 -13.44 -9.28
C LEU A 119 -24.46 -13.02 -10.30
N VAL A 120 -23.55 -13.94 -10.61
CA VAL A 120 -22.59 -13.83 -11.73
C VAL A 120 -23.10 -14.71 -12.85
N ASP A 121 -23.30 -14.14 -14.03
CA ASP A 121 -23.78 -14.85 -15.22
C ASP A 121 -23.21 -14.15 -16.48
N TYR A 122 -23.64 -14.54 -17.66
CA TYR A 122 -23.20 -13.96 -18.93
C TYR A 122 -24.39 -13.67 -19.86
N ASP A 123 -24.20 -12.71 -20.76
CA ASP A 123 -25.15 -12.37 -21.81
C ASP A 123 -24.40 -11.96 -23.08
N GLY A 124 -25.12 -11.93 -24.21
CA GLY A 124 -24.60 -11.39 -25.46
C GLY A 124 -24.19 -9.93 -25.32
N LYS A 125 -23.09 -9.54 -25.98
CA LYS A 125 -22.55 -8.16 -25.92
C LYS A 125 -23.50 -7.07 -26.45
N SER A 126 -24.60 -7.44 -27.09
CA SER A 126 -25.69 -6.56 -27.52
C SER A 126 -26.69 -6.22 -26.41
N GLY A 127 -26.66 -6.92 -25.27
CA GLY A 127 -27.43 -6.56 -24.08
C GLY A 127 -27.05 -5.18 -23.54
N THR A 128 -27.90 -4.55 -22.72
CA THR A 128 -27.61 -3.22 -22.17
C THR A 128 -27.60 -3.22 -20.64
N TYR A 129 -26.45 -2.95 -20.03
CA TYR A 129 -26.24 -2.99 -18.58
C TYR A 129 -25.42 -1.80 -18.08
N TYR A 130 -25.36 -1.63 -16.76
CA TYR A 130 -24.66 -0.52 -16.12
C TYR A 130 -23.16 -0.78 -16.04
N VAL A 131 -22.39 0.29 -15.86
CA VAL A 131 -20.94 0.26 -15.77
C VAL A 131 -20.49 1.14 -14.61
N ARG A 132 -19.49 0.65 -13.88
CA ARG A 132 -18.72 1.44 -12.92
C ARG A 132 -17.27 1.04 -13.05
N CYS A 133 -16.46 1.91 -13.63
CA CYS A 133 -15.06 1.62 -13.91
C CYS A 133 -14.24 1.53 -12.62
N VAL A 134 -13.13 0.79 -12.70
CA VAL A 134 -12.14 0.67 -11.63
C VAL A 134 -10.77 1.04 -12.17
N ARG A 135 -9.90 1.50 -11.27
CA ARG A 135 -8.46 1.53 -11.52
C ARG A 135 -7.71 0.97 -10.33
N THR A 136 -6.55 0.41 -10.62
CA THR A 136 -5.65 -0.07 -9.57
C THR A 136 -4.91 1.11 -8.99
N ARG A 137 -5.01 1.34 -7.67
CA ARG A 137 -4.05 2.18 -6.99
C ARG A 137 -2.82 1.34 -6.67
N PRO A 138 -1.60 1.83 -6.97
CA PRO A 138 -0.43 1.25 -6.32
C PRO A 138 -0.69 1.27 -4.81
N ALA A 139 -0.35 0.17 -4.14
CA ALA A 139 -0.41 0.11 -2.69
C ALA A 139 0.20 1.40 -2.14
N GLN A 140 -0.54 2.10 -1.28
CA GLN A 140 0.00 3.30 -0.64
C GLN A 140 1.27 2.86 0.08
N GLU A 141 2.39 3.53 -0.16
CA GLU A 141 3.63 3.29 0.58
C GLU A 141 3.29 3.43 2.07
N GLU A 142 3.36 2.32 2.80
CA GLU A 142 3.13 2.34 4.24
C GLU A 142 4.08 3.37 4.86
N PRO A 143 3.64 4.20 5.82
CA PRO A 143 4.52 5.10 6.54
C PRO A 143 5.57 4.29 7.30
N GLY A 144 6.71 4.04 6.65
CA GLY A 144 7.73 3.07 7.06
C GLY A 144 8.37 2.29 5.91
N ASP A 145 7.87 2.40 4.68
CA ASP A 145 8.50 1.80 3.50
C ASP A 145 9.85 2.50 3.18
N MET A 146 10.94 1.76 3.34
CA MET A 146 12.29 2.24 3.03
C MET A 146 12.53 2.38 1.53
N THR A 147 11.64 1.90 0.66
CA THR A 147 11.81 1.90 -0.79
C THR A 147 11.98 3.31 -1.35
N ALA A 148 11.15 4.27 -0.93
CA ALA A 148 11.27 5.65 -1.37
C ALA A 148 12.62 6.27 -0.96
N ILE A 149 13.03 6.07 0.29
CA ILE A 149 14.33 6.57 0.79
C ILE A 149 15.49 5.89 0.04
N ALA A 150 15.43 4.58 -0.16
CA ALA A 150 16.46 3.80 -0.83
C ALA A 150 16.65 4.19 -2.31
N LEU A 151 15.60 4.66 -2.99
CA LEU A 151 15.68 5.20 -4.35
C LEU A 151 16.31 6.60 -4.41
N LEU A 152 16.14 7.40 -3.34
CA LEU A 152 16.66 8.77 -3.28
C LEU A 152 18.12 8.83 -2.85
N LEU A 153 18.55 8.02 -1.88
CA LEU A 153 19.91 8.08 -1.33
C LEU A 153 21.04 8.00 -2.38
N PRO A 154 20.98 7.14 -3.42
CA PRO A 154 22.02 7.07 -4.45
C PRO A 154 22.13 8.32 -5.33
N GLN A 155 21.11 9.17 -5.33
CA GLN A 155 21.07 10.41 -6.12
C GLN A 155 21.71 11.59 -5.38
N LEU A 156 21.97 11.46 -4.08
CA LEU A 156 22.50 12.53 -3.23
C LEU A 156 24.03 12.53 -3.23
N GLY A 157 24.61 13.73 -3.21
CA GLY A 157 26.05 13.94 -3.06
C GLY A 157 26.52 13.76 -1.62
N ALA A 158 27.84 13.85 -1.43
CA ALA A 158 28.47 13.63 -0.13
C ALA A 158 28.02 14.64 0.94
N ASP A 159 27.79 15.90 0.55
CA ASP A 159 27.38 16.98 1.47
C ASP A 159 25.92 16.83 1.88
N GLU A 160 25.02 16.50 0.95
CA GLU A 160 23.61 16.23 1.25
C GLU A 160 23.47 15.02 2.19
N LEU A 161 24.24 13.95 1.94
CA LEU A 161 24.29 12.78 2.81
C LEU A 161 24.84 13.11 4.21
N ALA A 162 25.77 14.05 4.31
CA ALA A 162 26.28 14.50 5.61
C ALA A 162 25.21 15.23 6.42
N VAL A 163 24.38 16.06 5.78
CA VAL A 163 23.23 16.71 6.44
C VAL A 163 22.21 15.67 6.90
N LEU A 164 21.87 14.70 6.05
CA LEU A 164 20.92 13.64 6.41
C LEU A 164 21.42 12.78 7.58
N ARG A 165 22.72 12.49 7.63
CA ARG A 165 23.32 11.78 8.77
C ARG A 165 23.09 12.53 10.07
N VAL A 166 23.34 13.84 10.11
CA VAL A 166 23.12 14.66 11.33
C VAL A 166 21.65 14.64 11.75
N ALA A 167 20.72 14.74 10.79
CA ALA A 167 19.30 14.64 11.08
C ALA A 167 18.93 13.26 11.65
N ALA A 168 19.43 12.18 11.06
CA ALA A 168 19.19 10.82 11.53
C ALA A 168 19.75 10.58 12.93
N GLU A 169 20.96 11.03 13.23
CA GLU A 169 21.57 10.96 14.56
C GLU A 169 20.73 11.71 15.60
N ARG A 170 20.19 12.89 15.26
CA ARG A 170 19.31 13.65 16.13
C ARG A 170 17.98 12.95 16.39
N LEU A 171 17.38 12.36 15.35
CA LEU A 171 16.16 11.56 15.49
C LEU A 171 16.39 10.34 16.39
N LEU A 172 17.53 9.65 16.26
CA LEU A 172 17.90 8.51 17.10
C LEU A 172 18.15 8.92 18.56
N ALA A 173 18.79 10.06 18.78
CA ALA A 173 18.96 10.61 20.13
C ALA A 173 17.61 10.93 20.78
N GLY A 174 16.73 11.63 20.05
CA GLY A 174 15.36 11.89 20.52
C GLY A 174 14.58 10.60 20.78
N GLN A 175 14.74 9.58 19.94
CA GLN A 175 14.11 8.28 20.15
C GLN A 175 14.58 7.60 21.43
N ALA A 176 15.87 7.71 21.77
CA ALA A 176 16.42 7.14 22.99
C ALA A 176 15.90 7.85 24.25
N GLU A 177 15.62 9.16 24.15
CA GLU A 177 15.19 9.98 25.28
C GLU A 177 13.67 9.99 25.48
N TYR A 178 12.90 10.11 24.40
CA TYR A 178 11.45 10.34 24.42
C TYR A 178 10.63 9.16 23.87
N GLY A 179 11.29 8.11 23.38
CA GLY A 179 10.64 7.01 22.68
C GLY A 179 10.47 7.29 21.18
N ARG A 180 9.92 6.32 20.44
CA ARG A 180 9.75 6.44 18.98
C ARG A 180 8.86 7.63 18.63
N LEU A 181 9.28 8.39 17.62
CA LEU A 181 8.47 9.45 17.03
C LEU A 181 7.21 8.84 16.40
N ASP A 182 6.05 9.29 16.86
CA ASP A 182 4.75 8.93 16.30
C ASP A 182 3.98 10.22 15.96
N LEU A 183 4.03 10.61 14.69
CA LEU A 183 3.40 11.84 14.20
C LEU A 183 1.87 11.82 14.32
N ALA A 184 1.24 10.64 14.41
CA ALA A 184 -0.21 10.51 14.47
C ALA A 184 -0.76 10.75 15.88
N THR A 185 0.04 10.47 16.92
CA THR A 185 -0.36 10.59 18.32
C THR A 185 0.38 11.68 19.08
N ASP A 186 1.37 12.33 18.46
CA ASP A 186 2.09 13.45 19.07
C ASP A 186 1.15 14.60 19.43
N PRO A 187 1.02 14.98 20.72
CA PRO A 187 0.08 16.00 21.16
C PRO A 187 0.59 17.43 20.91
N ARG A 188 1.84 17.61 20.47
CA ARG A 188 2.46 18.94 20.33
C ARG A 188 1.95 19.69 19.11
N SER A 189 1.95 21.02 19.21
CA SER A 189 1.67 21.90 18.07
C SER A 189 2.95 22.22 17.31
N TRP A 190 3.20 21.51 16.21
CA TRP A 190 4.43 21.67 15.43
C TRP A 190 4.79 23.12 15.04
N PRO A 191 3.84 23.98 14.60
CA PRO A 191 4.18 25.37 14.28
C PRO A 191 4.62 26.19 15.50
N LEU A 192 4.04 25.91 16.67
CA LEU A 192 4.39 26.60 17.90
C LEU A 192 5.77 26.18 18.40
N GLU A 193 6.01 24.87 18.49
CA GLU A 193 7.29 24.28 18.91
C GLU A 193 8.42 24.76 17.98
N ALA A 194 8.23 24.65 16.66
CA ALA A 194 9.22 25.12 15.69
C ALA A 194 9.51 26.61 15.82
N GLY A 195 8.49 27.42 16.11
CA GLY A 195 8.64 28.86 16.35
C GLY A 195 9.46 29.16 17.60
N GLN A 196 9.22 28.44 18.69
CA GLN A 196 9.97 28.59 19.94
C GLN A 196 11.42 28.15 19.79
N GLU A 197 11.67 26.98 19.18
CA GLU A 197 13.03 26.49 18.92
C GLU A 197 13.82 27.43 17.99
N ALA A 198 13.16 28.05 17.01
CA ALA A 198 13.81 29.04 16.14
C ALA A 198 14.22 30.30 16.91
N ILE A 199 13.41 30.75 17.87
CA ILE A 199 13.74 31.88 18.74
C ILE A 199 14.93 31.50 19.64
N ASP A 200 14.91 30.32 20.25
CA ASP A 200 15.99 29.84 21.11
C ASP A 200 17.31 29.74 20.33
N LEU A 201 17.28 29.18 19.13
CA LEU A 201 18.44 29.16 18.23
C LEU A 201 18.97 30.58 17.96
N ALA A 202 18.09 31.54 17.65
CA ALA A 202 18.48 32.91 17.37
C ALA A 202 19.13 33.59 18.60
N ILE A 203 18.59 33.34 19.80
CA ILE A 203 19.14 33.84 21.06
C ILE A 203 20.54 33.24 21.31
N TYR A 204 20.71 31.93 21.15
CA TYR A 204 22.02 31.29 21.33
C TYR A 204 23.07 31.80 20.35
N LEU A 205 22.69 32.05 19.10
CA LEU A 205 23.57 32.68 18.12
C LEU A 205 23.97 34.10 18.54
N ALA A 206 23.01 34.91 18.99
CA ALA A 206 23.28 36.26 19.47
C ALA A 206 24.22 36.27 20.68
N MET A 207 24.00 35.37 21.65
CA MET A 207 24.89 35.18 22.79
C MET A 207 26.31 34.80 22.34
N GLY A 208 26.42 33.86 21.40
CA GLY A 208 27.70 33.43 20.84
C GLY A 208 28.46 34.58 20.17
N LEU A 209 27.77 35.45 19.44
CA LEU A 209 28.38 36.64 18.82
C LEU A 209 28.84 37.66 19.88
N VAL A 210 28.00 37.96 20.88
CA VAL A 210 28.35 38.89 21.95
C VAL A 210 29.57 38.39 22.75
N ALA A 211 29.61 37.10 23.11
CA ALA A 211 30.73 36.51 23.83
C ALA A 211 32.06 36.63 23.07
N GLN A 212 32.04 36.41 21.75
CA GLN A 212 33.22 36.56 20.90
C GLN A 212 33.73 38.01 20.84
N THR A 213 32.83 39.00 20.77
CA THR A 213 33.22 40.42 20.77
C THR A 213 33.84 40.86 22.11
N GLY A 214 33.30 40.39 23.25
CA GLY A 214 33.85 40.66 24.58
C GLY A 214 35.25 40.06 24.80
N ALA A 215 35.51 38.87 24.25
CA ALA A 215 36.83 38.23 24.31
C ALA A 215 37.90 38.94 23.45
N THR A 216 37.48 39.69 22.43
CA THR A 216 38.38 40.40 21.52
C THR A 216 38.82 41.75 22.11
N GLY A 217 37.96 42.42 22.88
CA GLY A 217 38.29 43.67 23.58
C GLY A 217 39.26 43.52 24.76
N ALA A 218 39.38 42.32 25.34
CA ALA A 218 40.25 42.06 26.49
C ALA A 218 41.71 41.69 26.13
N ARG A 219 42.04 41.49 24.85
CA ARG A 219 43.40 41.09 24.40
C ARG A 219 44.29 42.26 23.97
N HIS A 220 43.86 43.50 24.10
CA HIS A 220 44.59 44.70 23.67
C HIS A 220 44.81 45.73 24.80
N GLY A 221 44.72 45.31 26.07
CA GLY A 221 45.04 46.12 27.25
C GLY A 221 46.32 45.67 27.92
#